data_AF-A0A150WPZ8-F1
#
_entry.id   AF-A0A150WPZ8-F1
#
_cell.length_a   1.000
_cell.length_b   1.000
_cell.length_c   1.000
_cell.angle_alpha   90.00
_cell.angle_beta   90.00
_cell.angle_gamma   90.00
#
_symmetry.space_group_name_H-M   'P 1'
#
loop_
_entity.id
_entity.type
_entity.pdbx_description
1 polymer ?
#
loop_
_entity_poly.entity_id
_entity_poly.type
_entity_poly.pdbx_seq_one_letter_code
_entity_poly.pdbx_strand_id
1 'polypeptide(L)'
;MQTTLDSTFVNRLRQMIAERYGKGLQIRQLMDLTGVALEKESFTRGRDLHIPIKVNGAILGTAVVPSADDLSEKGRQGITQLVRMVLEPAMYKWYLDQKEANLVELNKAQIELDNVRLFGEDQLPSIDDIIAENPEVLNEGPEMELVSHLIHLQGMSPTTNKKVALLLHELTSRWAFVPFNDIKNQLHSSQDIAKMGAMTIFIEKIEDLNEPEQELILDYIAEEHFADEPLIITSTDLSLDMLADSISSKLNDEISVNCFEVDKAPLTTQGLKEVLELFFMKDSPLDA
;
A
#
# COMPACT_ATOMS: atom_id res chain seq x y z
N MET A 1 14.16 -4.73 25.40
CA MET A 1 13.46 -5.58 24.41
C MET A 1 12.00 -5.69 24.85
N GLN A 2 11.13 -4.84 24.33
CA GLN A 2 9.68 -5.03 24.46
C GLN A 2 9.28 -6.01 23.36
N THR A 3 8.83 -7.20 23.73
CA THR A 3 8.19 -8.13 22.81
C THR A 3 6.98 -7.44 22.19
N THR A 4 6.87 -7.41 20.85
CA THR A 4 5.75 -6.84 20.08
C THR A 4 4.36 -7.36 20.51
N LEU A 5 4.33 -8.47 21.25
CA LEU A 5 3.16 -9.07 21.90
C LEU A 5 2.64 -8.32 23.14
N ASP A 6 3.41 -7.37 23.69
CA ASP A 6 2.98 -6.49 24.80
C ASP A 6 2.44 -5.15 24.31
N SER A 7 2.20 -5.01 22.99
CA SER A 7 1.61 -3.79 22.45
C SER A 7 0.25 -3.50 23.11
N THR A 8 -0.02 -2.22 23.29
CA THR A 8 -1.30 -1.70 23.81
C THR A 8 -2.50 -2.27 23.05
N PHE A 9 -2.31 -2.65 21.79
CA PHE A 9 -3.29 -3.24 20.90
C PHE A 9 -3.65 -4.70 21.24
N VAL A 10 -2.63 -5.54 21.50
CA VAL A 10 -2.84 -6.93 21.95
C VAL A 10 -3.50 -6.96 23.34
N ASN A 11 -3.17 -6.00 24.20
CA ASN A 11 -3.81 -5.85 25.51
C ASN A 11 -5.28 -5.40 25.40
N ARG A 12 -5.62 -4.54 24.43
CA ARG A 12 -7.03 -4.21 24.10
C ARG A 12 -7.79 -5.40 23.55
N LEU A 13 -7.18 -6.23 22.69
CA LEU A 13 -7.80 -7.47 22.20
C LEU A 13 -8.06 -8.45 23.36
N ARG A 14 -7.10 -8.63 24.26
CA ARG A 14 -7.26 -9.44 25.48
C ARG A 14 -8.43 -8.93 26.33
N GLN A 15 -8.52 -7.62 26.55
CA GLN A 15 -9.64 -7.00 27.30
C GLN A 15 -10.98 -7.20 26.59
N MET A 16 -11.04 -7.01 25.27
CA MET A 16 -12.28 -7.16 24.50
C MET A 16 -12.81 -8.60 24.51
N ILE A 17 -11.93 -9.59 24.39
CA ILE A 17 -12.31 -11.01 24.48
C ILE A 17 -12.73 -11.37 25.91
N ALA A 18 -12.05 -10.82 26.92
CA ALA A 18 -12.40 -11.03 28.32
C ALA A 18 -13.77 -10.41 28.68
N GLU A 19 -14.05 -9.20 28.21
CA GLU A 19 -15.31 -8.49 28.49
C GLU A 19 -16.50 -9.11 27.74
N ARG A 20 -16.31 -9.48 26.48
CA ARG A 20 -17.40 -9.95 25.60
C ARG A 20 -17.68 -11.45 25.70
N TYR A 21 -16.65 -12.24 25.98
CA TYR A 21 -16.74 -13.71 25.98
C TYR A 21 -16.27 -14.36 27.29
N GLY A 22 -15.72 -13.60 28.25
CA GLY A 22 -15.23 -14.14 29.52
C GLY A 22 -13.98 -15.01 29.39
N LYS A 23 -13.24 -14.92 28.26
CA LYS A 23 -12.08 -15.77 27.96
C LYS A 23 -10.78 -15.00 27.89
N GLY A 24 -9.70 -15.68 28.25
CA GLY A 24 -8.33 -15.17 28.05
C GLY A 24 -7.82 -15.44 26.63
N LEU A 25 -6.77 -14.74 26.23
CA LEU A 25 -6.07 -14.95 24.95
C LEU A 25 -4.57 -15.11 25.20
N GLN A 26 -4.02 -16.25 24.78
CA GLN A 26 -2.59 -16.52 24.75
C GLN A 26 -2.10 -16.51 23.31
N ILE A 27 -0.97 -15.85 23.04
CA ILE A 27 -0.35 -15.84 21.72
C ILE A 27 0.96 -16.60 21.86
N ARG A 28 1.16 -17.61 21.02
CA ARG A 28 2.40 -18.38 20.99
C ARG A 28 3.08 -18.15 19.63
N GLN A 29 4.23 -17.50 19.68
CA GLN A 29 5.12 -17.34 18.54
C GLN A 29 5.85 -18.66 18.27
N LEU A 30 5.93 -19.04 17.00
CA LEU A 30 6.67 -20.21 16.49
C LEU A 30 6.38 -21.50 17.28
N MET A 31 5.36 -22.24 16.86
CA MET A 31 5.33 -23.69 17.05
C MET A 31 5.58 -24.35 15.71
N ASP A 32 6.47 -25.34 15.69
CA ASP A 32 6.49 -26.40 14.68
C ASP A 32 5.13 -27.11 14.71
N LEU A 33 4.16 -26.56 13.97
CA LEU A 33 2.95 -27.27 13.59
C LEU A 33 3.20 -28.00 12.27
N THR A 34 4.30 -28.75 12.22
CA THR A 34 4.49 -29.79 11.22
C THR A 34 3.41 -30.86 11.45
N GLY A 35 2.32 -30.76 10.68
CA GLY A 35 1.31 -31.82 10.58
C GLY A 35 -0.09 -31.51 11.12
N VAL A 36 -0.40 -30.28 11.57
CA VAL A 36 -1.78 -29.93 11.93
C VAL A 36 -2.45 -29.18 10.78
N ALA A 37 -3.18 -29.95 9.96
CA ALA A 37 -4.11 -29.53 8.89
C ALA A 37 -4.08 -28.04 8.54
N LEU A 38 -3.20 -27.69 7.60
CA LEU A 38 -2.97 -26.36 7.04
C LEU A 38 -4.20 -25.71 6.38
N GLU A 39 -5.34 -26.39 6.31
CA GLU A 39 -6.53 -25.92 5.60
C GLU A 39 -7.64 -25.35 6.51
N LYS A 40 -7.61 -25.60 7.83
CA LYS A 40 -8.69 -25.16 8.71
C LYS A 40 -8.44 -23.78 9.32
N GLU A 41 -9.45 -22.92 9.25
CA GLU A 41 -9.38 -21.53 9.74
C GLU A 41 -9.23 -21.43 11.26
N SER A 42 -9.77 -22.40 11.98
CA SER A 42 -9.54 -22.60 13.40
C SER A 42 -9.76 -24.08 13.72
N PHE A 43 -9.11 -24.57 14.77
CA PHE A 43 -9.30 -25.93 15.22
C PHE A 43 -9.32 -25.99 16.75
N THR A 44 -10.10 -26.90 17.31
CA THR A 44 -10.13 -27.14 18.74
C THR A 44 -9.19 -28.29 19.09
N ARG A 45 -8.29 -28.07 20.03
CA ARG A 45 -7.43 -29.13 20.58
C ARG A 45 -7.76 -29.27 22.07
N GLY A 46 -8.46 -30.34 22.43
CA GLY A 46 -9.01 -30.48 23.78
C GLY A 46 -10.13 -29.47 24.04
N ARG A 47 -9.98 -28.63 25.07
CA ARG A 47 -10.94 -27.57 25.44
C ARG A 47 -10.56 -26.20 24.88
N ASP A 48 -9.43 -26.09 24.19
CA ASP A 48 -8.88 -24.81 23.75
C ASP A 48 -9.11 -24.62 22.25
N LEU A 49 -9.42 -23.38 21.86
CA LEU A 49 -9.54 -22.98 20.46
C LEU A 49 -8.19 -22.44 19.97
N HIS A 50 -7.66 -23.06 18.94
CA HIS A 50 -6.44 -22.67 18.26
C HIS A 50 -6.78 -21.98 16.94
N ILE A 51 -6.24 -20.78 16.77
CA ILE A 51 -6.41 -19.95 15.58
C ILE A 51 -5.02 -19.74 15.00
N PRO A 52 -4.67 -20.45 13.91
CA PRO A 52 -3.39 -20.24 13.24
C PRO A 52 -3.41 -18.88 12.52
N ILE A 53 -2.35 -18.11 12.73
CA ILE A 53 -2.12 -16.82 12.07
C ILE A 53 -1.21 -17.10 10.89
N LYS A 54 -1.74 -16.93 9.68
CA LYS A 54 -1.05 -17.24 8.42
C LYS A 54 -1.00 -16.01 7.53
N VAL A 55 0.11 -15.84 6.83
CA VAL A 55 0.25 -14.83 5.78
C VAL A 55 0.95 -15.50 4.60
N ASN A 56 0.35 -15.44 3.42
CA ASN A 56 0.86 -16.05 2.17
C ASN A 56 1.30 -17.52 2.34
N GLY A 57 0.48 -18.31 3.04
CA GLY A 57 0.74 -19.73 3.29
C GLY A 57 1.71 -20.04 4.45
N ALA A 58 2.48 -19.05 4.95
CA ALA A 58 3.40 -19.22 6.07
C ALA A 58 2.71 -19.02 7.43
N ILE A 59 2.92 -19.94 8.38
CA ILE A 59 2.39 -19.83 9.75
C ILE A 59 3.32 -18.95 10.58
N LEU A 60 2.85 -17.77 10.98
CA LEU A 60 3.62 -16.84 11.81
C LEU A 60 3.44 -17.10 13.32
N GLY A 61 2.30 -17.70 13.70
CA GLY A 61 2.02 -18.03 15.09
C GLY A 61 0.66 -18.66 15.29
N THR A 62 0.31 -18.96 16.54
CA THR A 62 -1.01 -19.47 16.90
C THR A 62 -1.56 -18.71 18.10
N ALA A 63 -2.77 -18.20 17.94
CA ALA A 63 -3.57 -17.68 19.04
C ALA A 63 -4.35 -18.82 19.69
N VAL A 64 -4.26 -18.90 21.01
CA VAL A 64 -4.90 -19.93 21.83
C VAL A 64 -5.88 -19.24 22.77
N VAL A 65 -7.15 -19.60 22.64
CA VAL A 65 -8.23 -19.15 23.52
C VAL A 65 -8.57 -20.32 24.44
N PRO A 66 -8.18 -20.27 25.72
CA PRO A 66 -8.39 -21.37 26.64
C PRO A 66 -9.86 -21.57 26.97
N SER A 67 -10.28 -22.83 27.17
CA SER A 67 -11.64 -23.18 27.60
C SER A 67 -12.72 -22.56 26.69
N ALA A 68 -12.59 -22.73 25.38
CA ALA A 68 -13.53 -22.24 24.37
C ALA A 68 -14.61 -23.28 24.01
N ASP A 69 -14.68 -24.39 24.74
CA ASP A 69 -15.64 -25.49 24.50
C ASP A 69 -17.09 -25.07 24.80
N ASP A 70 -17.27 -24.17 25.75
CA ASP A 70 -18.55 -23.59 26.15
C ASP A 70 -19.09 -22.52 25.19
N LEU A 71 -18.29 -22.07 24.23
CA LEU A 71 -18.71 -21.13 23.20
C LEU A 71 -19.44 -21.84 22.07
N SER A 72 -20.56 -21.24 21.63
CA SER A 72 -21.28 -21.67 20.43
C SER A 72 -20.41 -21.50 19.18
N GLU A 73 -20.72 -22.23 18.11
CA GLU A 73 -19.97 -22.17 16.84
C GLU A 73 -19.87 -20.74 16.29
N LYS A 74 -20.95 -19.95 16.40
CA LYS A 74 -20.97 -18.52 16.06
C LYS A 74 -20.04 -17.68 16.94
N GLY A 75 -19.95 -18.00 18.23
CA GLY A 75 -19.03 -17.34 19.16
C GLY A 75 -17.57 -17.65 18.83
N ARG A 76 -17.26 -18.90 18.48
CA ARG A 76 -15.91 -19.32 18.06
C ARG A 76 -15.51 -18.65 16.75
N GLN A 77 -16.39 -18.59 15.76
CA GLN A 77 -16.14 -17.88 14.50
C GLN A 77 -15.90 -16.38 14.72
N GLY A 78 -16.71 -15.74 15.56
CA GLY A 78 -16.54 -14.32 15.89
C GLY A 78 -15.19 -14.03 16.58
N ILE A 79 -14.76 -14.88 17.51
CA ILE A 79 -13.44 -14.75 18.13
C ILE A 79 -12.33 -15.00 17.11
N THR A 80 -12.45 -16.02 16.27
CA THR A 80 -11.47 -16.30 15.20
C THR A 80 -11.29 -15.10 14.27
N GLN A 81 -12.38 -14.47 13.83
CA GLN A 81 -12.33 -13.30 12.97
C GLN A 81 -11.69 -12.08 13.66
N LEU A 82 -12.06 -11.81 14.92
CA LEU A 82 -11.47 -10.72 15.71
C LEU A 82 -9.97 -10.92 15.94
N VAL A 83 -9.57 -12.15 16.25
CA VAL A 83 -8.18 -12.51 16.49
C VAL A 83 -7.37 -12.36 15.20
N ARG A 84 -7.90 -12.77 14.04
CA ARG A 84 -7.23 -12.61 12.74
C ARG A 84 -7.08 -11.15 12.33
N MET A 85 -8.17 -10.39 12.38
CA MET A 85 -8.19 -8.96 12.04
C MET A 85 -7.14 -8.15 12.82
N VAL A 86 -6.84 -8.56 14.05
CA VAL A 86 -5.89 -7.85 14.91
C VAL A 86 -4.48 -8.45 14.86
N LEU A 87 -4.35 -9.78 14.83
CA LEU A 87 -3.04 -10.43 14.91
C LEU A 87 -2.39 -10.68 13.56
N GLU A 88 -3.13 -10.84 12.46
CA GLU A 88 -2.53 -11.02 11.13
C GLU A 88 -1.72 -9.78 10.72
N PRO A 89 -2.26 -8.53 10.78
CA PRO A 89 -1.48 -7.34 10.44
C PRO A 89 -0.30 -7.12 11.39
N ALA A 90 -0.49 -7.37 12.68
CA ALA A 90 0.54 -7.17 13.69
C ALA A 90 1.70 -8.17 13.57
N MET A 91 1.40 -9.44 13.30
CA MET A 91 2.40 -10.49 13.12
C MET A 91 3.08 -10.41 11.76
N TYR A 92 2.37 -9.97 10.72
CA TYR A 92 2.97 -9.73 9.40
C TYR A 92 3.99 -8.59 9.46
N LYS A 93 3.61 -7.46 10.06
CA LYS A 93 4.53 -6.34 10.29
C LYS A 93 5.75 -6.79 11.09
N TRP A 94 5.56 -7.53 12.18
CA TRP A 94 6.68 -8.07 12.96
C TRP A 94 7.57 -9.01 12.13
N TYR A 95 7.00 -9.85 11.27
CA TYR A 95 7.76 -10.73 10.38
C TYR A 95 8.58 -9.93 9.34
N LEU A 96 8.00 -8.89 8.75
CA LEU A 96 8.71 -7.99 7.84
C LEU A 96 9.84 -7.25 8.55
N ASP A 97 9.56 -6.69 9.74
CA ASP A 97 10.55 -6.01 10.58
C ASP A 97 11.71 -6.97 10.94
N GLN A 98 11.42 -8.24 11.21
CA GLN A 98 12.42 -9.25 11.51
C GLN A 98 13.24 -9.65 10.27
N LYS A 99 12.60 -9.78 9.10
CA LYS A 99 13.27 -10.07 7.83
C LYS A 99 14.20 -8.92 7.44
N GLU A 100 13.74 -7.69 7.60
CA GLU A 100 14.53 -6.48 7.35
C GLU A 100 15.70 -6.38 8.34
N ALA A 101 15.47 -6.60 9.63
CA ALA A 101 16.53 -6.61 10.63
C ALA A 101 17.59 -7.69 10.34
N ASN A 102 17.17 -8.90 9.94
CA ASN A 102 18.09 -9.97 9.57
C ASN A 102 18.89 -9.62 8.30
N LEU A 103 18.27 -9.03 7.28
CA LEU A 103 18.95 -8.59 6.06
C LEU A 103 19.95 -7.45 6.35
N VAL A 104 19.59 -6.52 7.22
CA VAL A 104 20.47 -5.41 7.64
C VAL A 104 21.63 -5.92 8.48
N GLU A 105 21.40 -6.91 9.36
CA GLU A 105 22.48 -7.55 10.12
C GLU A 105 23.41 -8.39 9.23
N LEU A 106 22.87 -9.12 8.24
CA LEU A 106 23.67 -9.85 7.25
C LEU A 106 24.53 -8.91 6.39
N ASN A 107 23.97 -7.79 5.95
CA ASN A 107 24.72 -6.75 5.22
C ASN A 107 25.79 -6.07 6.08
N LYS A 108 25.53 -5.88 7.38
CA LYS A 108 26.52 -5.33 8.32
C LYS A 108 27.62 -6.32 8.70
N ALA A 109 27.35 -7.62 8.62
CA ALA A 109 28.27 -8.63 9.11
C ALA A 109 29.36 -9.02 8.09
N GLN A 110 29.31 -8.58 6.82
CA GLN A 110 30.26 -8.99 5.76
C GLN A 110 30.57 -10.50 5.82
N ILE A 111 29.56 -11.33 6.10
CA ILE A 111 29.75 -12.78 6.17
C ILE A 111 29.67 -13.28 4.73
N GLU A 112 30.77 -13.86 4.26
CA GLU A 112 30.82 -14.61 3.01
C GLU A 112 29.66 -15.62 2.99
N LEU A 113 28.72 -15.40 2.06
CA LEU A 113 27.42 -16.08 1.95
C LEU A 113 27.52 -17.55 1.51
N ASP A 114 28.70 -18.15 1.49
CA ASP A 114 28.87 -19.51 0.98
C ASP A 114 28.43 -20.61 1.95
N ASN A 115 28.17 -20.30 3.23
CA ASN A 115 27.93 -21.33 4.25
C ASN A 115 26.69 -21.14 5.15
N VAL A 116 25.88 -20.11 4.94
CA VAL A 116 24.65 -19.92 5.73
C VAL A 116 23.46 -20.48 4.96
N ARG A 117 23.18 -21.77 5.15
CA ARG A 117 21.91 -22.37 4.71
C ARG A 117 20.78 -21.90 5.63
N LEU A 118 19.99 -20.95 5.15
CA LEU A 118 18.69 -20.64 5.74
C LEU A 118 17.72 -21.79 5.42
N PHE A 119 17.00 -22.28 6.42
CA PHE A 119 16.05 -23.37 6.27
C PHE A 119 14.89 -22.93 5.37
N GLY A 120 14.79 -23.52 4.17
CA GLY A 120 13.58 -23.43 3.32
C GLY A 120 13.79 -23.08 1.84
N GLU A 121 15.01 -22.96 1.34
CA GLU A 121 15.23 -22.62 -0.08
C GLU A 121 15.28 -23.88 -0.97
N ASP A 122 14.22 -24.08 -1.75
CA ASP A 122 14.41 -24.62 -3.09
C ASP A 122 15.41 -23.71 -3.82
N GLN A 123 16.37 -24.31 -4.53
CA GLN A 123 17.45 -23.59 -5.19
C GLN A 123 16.87 -22.55 -6.15
N LEU A 124 16.91 -21.29 -5.73
CA LEU A 124 16.71 -20.17 -6.64
C LEU A 124 17.84 -20.19 -7.67
N PRO A 125 17.54 -19.88 -8.95
CA PRO A 125 18.54 -19.83 -10.00
C PRO A 125 19.67 -18.88 -9.60
N SER A 126 20.89 -19.22 -10.02
CA SER A 126 22.05 -18.43 -9.67
C SER A 126 21.92 -17.02 -10.26
N ILE A 127 22.49 -16.04 -9.59
CA ILE A 127 22.49 -14.63 -10.04
C ILE A 127 23.06 -14.52 -11.47
N ASP A 128 23.99 -15.40 -11.85
CA ASP A 128 24.55 -15.46 -13.20
C ASP A 128 23.54 -15.95 -14.26
N ASP A 129 22.55 -16.76 -13.88
CA ASP A 129 21.49 -17.23 -14.77
C ASP A 129 20.42 -16.14 -15.02
N ILE A 130 20.16 -15.29 -14.02
CA ILE A 130 19.20 -14.17 -14.12
C ILE A 130 19.79 -13.00 -14.92
N ILE A 131 21.09 -12.74 -14.76
CA ILE A 131 21.81 -11.66 -15.47
C ILE A 131 21.95 -11.96 -16.98
N ALA A 132 21.99 -13.23 -17.38
CA ALA A 132 22.11 -13.62 -18.79
C ALA A 132 20.82 -13.42 -19.60
N GLU A 133 19.64 -13.38 -18.96
CA GLU A 133 18.36 -13.30 -19.65
C GLU A 133 17.79 -11.88 -19.78
N ASN A 134 18.17 -10.91 -18.94
CA ASN A 134 17.76 -9.50 -19.09
C ASN A 134 18.74 -8.52 -18.42
N PRO A 135 19.65 -7.88 -19.19
CA PRO A 135 20.67 -6.99 -18.63
C PRO A 135 20.15 -5.60 -18.19
N GLU A 136 18.83 -5.34 -18.24
CA GLU A 136 18.26 -4.00 -17.96
C GLU A 136 17.53 -3.89 -16.61
N VAL A 137 17.31 -4.97 -15.86
CA VAL A 137 16.48 -4.93 -14.63
C VAL A 137 17.34 -5.00 -13.37
N LEU A 138 18.10 -3.95 -13.07
CA LEU A 138 18.91 -3.89 -11.84
C LEU A 138 18.64 -2.68 -10.95
N ASN A 139 17.55 -1.92 -11.12
CA ASN A 139 17.34 -0.77 -10.23
C ASN A 139 15.91 -0.35 -9.88
N GLU A 140 14.87 -1.06 -10.30
CA GLU A 140 13.50 -0.61 -10.04
C GLU A 140 12.74 -1.67 -9.24
N GLY A 141 12.10 -1.22 -8.15
CA GLY A 141 11.13 -2.03 -7.43
C GLY A 141 9.97 -2.44 -8.35
N PRO A 142 9.01 -3.26 -7.89
CA PRO A 142 7.87 -3.63 -8.71
C PRO A 142 7.21 -2.37 -9.26
N GLU A 143 7.23 -2.20 -10.59
CA GLU A 143 6.61 -1.07 -11.29
C GLU A 143 5.11 -1.09 -10.98
N MET A 144 4.66 -0.20 -10.10
CA MET A 144 3.23 0.04 -9.88
C MET A 144 2.70 0.81 -11.08
N GLU A 145 1.94 0.14 -11.93
CA GLU A 145 1.35 0.76 -13.12
C GLU A 145 0.15 1.62 -12.72
N LEU A 146 0.17 2.90 -13.10
CA LEU A 146 -0.91 3.84 -12.81
C LEU A 146 -2.15 3.53 -13.66
N VAL A 147 -3.33 3.72 -13.06
CA VAL A 147 -4.62 3.64 -13.76
C VAL A 147 -4.85 4.89 -14.62
N SER A 148 -4.35 6.04 -14.18
CA SER A 148 -4.52 7.33 -14.85
C SER A 148 -3.32 8.24 -14.63
N HIS A 149 -2.98 9.02 -15.66
CA HIS A 149 -1.92 10.04 -15.65
C HIS A 149 -2.43 11.42 -15.28
N LEU A 150 -3.73 11.55 -14.98
CA LEU A 150 -4.32 12.72 -14.32
C LEU A 150 -4.95 12.28 -12.99
N ILE A 151 -4.55 12.93 -11.90
CA ILE A 151 -5.21 12.81 -10.59
C ILE A 151 -5.65 14.20 -10.14
N HIS A 152 -6.92 14.34 -9.76
CA HIS A 152 -7.45 15.58 -9.21
C HIS A 152 -7.66 15.48 -7.70
N LEU A 153 -7.15 16.44 -6.95
CA LEU A 153 -7.25 16.51 -5.50
C LEU A 153 -8.22 17.63 -5.10
N GLN A 154 -9.37 17.23 -4.56
CA GLN A 154 -10.34 18.15 -3.99
C GLN A 154 -10.17 18.19 -2.48
N GLY A 155 -9.82 19.35 -1.94
CA GLY A 155 -9.72 19.52 -0.49
C GLY A 155 -9.72 20.96 -0.03
N MET A 156 -10.36 21.23 1.12
CA MET A 156 -10.54 22.58 1.66
C MET A 156 -9.22 23.27 2.07
N SER A 157 -8.13 22.51 2.23
CA SER A 157 -6.82 23.06 2.59
C SER A 157 -5.78 22.80 1.50
N PRO A 158 -5.22 23.86 0.88
CA PRO A 158 -4.17 23.70 -0.13
C PRO A 158 -2.92 23.04 0.44
N THR A 159 -2.66 23.23 1.74
CA THR A 159 -1.52 22.59 2.41
C THR A 159 -1.69 21.08 2.55
N THR A 160 -2.93 20.59 2.71
CA THR A 160 -3.21 19.15 2.77
C THR A 160 -3.15 18.57 1.37
N ASN A 161 -3.71 19.24 0.37
CA ASN A 161 -3.65 18.80 -1.03
C ASN A 161 -2.21 18.65 -1.50
N LYS A 162 -1.34 19.61 -1.17
CA LYS A 162 0.10 19.54 -1.49
C LYS A 162 0.79 18.36 -0.80
N LYS A 163 0.43 18.03 0.44
CA LYS A 163 0.96 16.84 1.14
C LYS A 163 0.52 15.55 0.46
N VAL A 164 -0.74 15.45 0.05
CA VAL A 164 -1.28 14.29 -0.67
C VAL A 164 -0.60 14.15 -2.04
N ALA A 165 -0.41 15.26 -2.76
CA ALA A 165 0.31 15.27 -4.03
C ALA A 165 1.76 14.78 -3.88
N LEU A 166 2.45 15.22 -2.83
CA LEU A 166 3.81 14.74 -2.52
C LEU A 166 3.82 13.25 -2.15
N LEU A 167 2.82 12.77 -1.42
CA LEU A 167 2.69 11.34 -1.13
C LEU A 167 2.46 10.53 -2.42
N LEU A 168 1.57 10.98 -3.31
CA LEU A 168 1.36 10.35 -4.62
C LEU A 168 2.65 10.30 -5.45
N HIS A 169 3.42 11.38 -5.44
CA HIS A 169 4.72 11.44 -6.08
C HIS A 169 5.72 10.42 -5.49
N GLU A 170 5.81 10.33 -4.15
CA GLU A 170 6.66 9.34 -3.48
C GLU A 170 6.21 7.90 -3.77
N LEU A 171 4.90 7.66 -3.85
CA LEU A 171 4.35 6.33 -4.16
C LEU A 171 4.65 5.88 -5.58
N THR A 172 4.60 6.81 -6.53
CA THR A 172 4.86 6.53 -7.95
C THR A 172 6.36 6.48 -8.28
N SER A 173 7.24 6.70 -7.30
CA SER A 173 8.70 6.66 -7.46
C SER A 173 9.23 7.54 -8.61
N ARG A 174 8.54 8.66 -8.86
CA ARG A 174 8.88 9.59 -9.94
C ARG A 174 10.11 10.42 -9.58
N TRP A 175 10.94 10.74 -10.55
CA TRP A 175 12.28 11.31 -10.29
C TRP A 175 12.27 12.80 -9.89
N ALA A 176 11.19 13.53 -10.21
CA ALA A 176 11.04 14.93 -9.85
C ALA A 176 9.59 15.32 -9.56
N PHE A 177 9.40 16.29 -8.68
CA PHE A 177 8.13 16.96 -8.40
C PHE A 177 8.25 18.44 -8.77
N VAL A 178 7.49 18.88 -9.77
CA VAL A 178 7.65 20.21 -10.37
C VAL A 178 6.32 20.96 -10.38
N PRO A 179 6.27 22.19 -9.84
CA PRO A 179 5.11 23.06 -9.99
C PRO A 179 4.90 23.44 -11.47
N PHE A 180 3.67 23.35 -11.96
CA PHE A 180 3.35 23.70 -13.34
C PHE A 180 3.74 25.15 -13.70
N ASN A 181 3.61 26.07 -12.74
CA ASN A 181 4.00 27.48 -12.92
C ASN A 181 5.47 27.69 -13.28
N ASP A 182 6.35 26.76 -12.91
CA ASP A 182 7.79 26.87 -13.20
C ASP A 182 8.13 26.41 -14.62
N ILE A 183 7.29 25.54 -15.21
CA ILE A 183 7.52 24.91 -16.51
C ILE A 183 6.56 25.36 -17.61
N LYS A 184 5.44 26.02 -17.28
CA LYS A 184 4.39 26.40 -18.25
C LYS A 184 4.88 27.20 -19.47
N ASN A 185 5.95 27.98 -19.32
CA ASN A 185 6.52 28.75 -20.44
C ASN A 185 7.36 27.90 -21.41
N GLN A 186 7.70 26.67 -21.04
CA GLN A 186 8.51 25.74 -21.82
C GLN A 186 7.65 24.68 -22.52
N LEU A 187 6.37 24.58 -22.15
CA LEU A 187 5.44 23.61 -22.69
C LEU A 187 4.61 24.26 -23.81
N HIS A 188 4.72 23.70 -25.01
CA HIS A 188 3.97 24.21 -26.18
C HIS A 188 3.13 23.12 -26.86
N SER A 189 3.38 21.85 -26.55
CA SER A 189 2.64 20.70 -27.08
C SER A 189 2.54 19.55 -26.06
N SER A 190 1.56 18.67 -26.22
CA SER A 190 1.40 17.44 -25.41
C SER A 190 2.67 16.58 -25.43
N GLN A 191 3.35 16.54 -26.57
CA GLN A 191 4.63 15.83 -26.73
C GLN A 191 5.77 16.41 -25.89
N ASP A 192 5.74 17.72 -25.60
CA ASP A 192 6.74 18.32 -24.73
C ASP A 192 6.56 17.85 -23.28
N ILE A 193 5.31 17.64 -22.87
CA ILE A 193 4.96 17.04 -21.57
C ILE A 193 5.48 15.60 -21.54
N ALA A 194 5.08 14.74 -22.49
CA ALA A 194 5.50 13.34 -22.53
C ALA A 194 7.02 13.15 -22.45
N LYS A 195 7.80 14.00 -23.14
CA LYS A 195 9.28 13.94 -23.17
C LYS A 195 9.96 14.34 -21.86
N MET A 196 9.24 14.88 -20.88
CA MET A 196 9.82 15.21 -19.58
C MET A 196 10.17 13.96 -18.75
N GLY A 197 9.67 12.79 -19.16
CA GLY A 197 9.91 11.52 -18.48
C GLY A 197 9.16 11.41 -17.15
N ALA A 198 9.54 10.44 -16.32
CA ALA A 198 8.76 10.00 -15.16
C ALA A 198 8.78 10.99 -13.99
N MET A 199 8.23 12.20 -14.18
CA MET A 199 8.11 13.24 -13.19
C MET A 199 6.64 13.49 -12.81
N THR A 200 6.43 14.25 -11.75
CA THR A 200 5.11 14.69 -11.30
C THR A 200 4.98 16.19 -11.54
N ILE A 201 3.98 16.58 -12.34
CA ILE A 201 3.63 17.97 -12.58
C ILE A 201 2.46 18.33 -11.66
N PHE A 202 2.68 19.31 -10.77
CA PHE A 202 1.68 19.73 -9.80
C PHE A 202 1.07 21.09 -10.15
N ILE A 203 -0.25 21.10 -10.33
CA ILE A 203 -1.07 22.29 -10.58
C ILE A 203 -1.82 22.61 -9.29
N GLU A 204 -1.33 23.60 -8.54
CA GLU A 204 -1.87 23.97 -7.21
C GLU A 204 -3.32 24.42 -7.24
N LYS A 205 -3.70 25.16 -8.28
CA LYS A 205 -5.04 25.73 -8.47
C LYS A 205 -5.41 25.56 -9.92
N ILE A 206 -6.30 24.61 -10.19
CA ILE A 206 -6.70 24.34 -11.56
C ILE A 206 -7.59 25.45 -12.13
N GLU A 207 -8.28 26.20 -11.26
CA GLU A 207 -9.05 27.39 -11.63
C GLU A 207 -8.20 28.54 -12.18
N ASP A 208 -6.89 28.54 -11.91
CA ASP A 208 -5.96 29.57 -12.38
C ASP A 208 -5.41 29.27 -13.79
N LEU A 209 -5.76 28.13 -14.39
CA LEU A 209 -5.31 27.76 -15.73
C LEU A 209 -6.04 28.55 -16.82
N ASN A 210 -5.27 29.09 -17.76
CA ASN A 210 -5.84 29.73 -18.95
C ASN A 210 -6.36 28.69 -19.94
N GLU A 211 -7.29 29.08 -20.81
CA GLU A 211 -7.84 28.24 -21.88
C GLU A 211 -6.79 27.44 -22.70
N PRO A 212 -5.68 28.04 -23.19
CA PRO A 212 -4.65 27.27 -23.91
C PRO A 212 -3.89 26.27 -23.03
N GLU A 213 -3.74 26.55 -21.73
CA GLU A 213 -3.10 25.62 -20.79
C GLU A 213 -4.03 24.44 -20.50
N GLN A 214 -5.34 24.69 -20.41
CA GLN A 214 -6.35 23.65 -20.27
C GLN A 214 -6.42 22.75 -21.50
N GLU A 215 -6.37 23.33 -22.71
CA GLU A 215 -6.33 22.57 -23.97
C GLU A 215 -5.07 21.69 -24.06
N LEU A 216 -3.90 22.23 -23.68
CA LEU A 216 -2.65 21.47 -23.66
C LEU A 216 -2.70 20.24 -22.73
N ILE A 217 -3.27 20.41 -21.54
CA ILE A 217 -3.41 19.31 -20.57
C ILE A 217 -4.41 18.27 -21.08
N LEU A 218 -5.52 18.72 -21.67
CA LEU A 218 -6.52 17.84 -22.29
C LEU A 218 -5.94 17.03 -23.46
N ASP A 219 -5.18 17.68 -24.33
CA ASP A 219 -4.53 17.04 -25.46
C ASP A 219 -3.55 15.96 -24.98
N TYR A 220 -2.82 16.22 -23.90
CA TYR A 220 -1.98 15.21 -23.26
C TYR A 220 -2.82 14.03 -22.76
N ILE A 221 -3.82 14.26 -21.90
CA ILE A 221 -4.62 13.19 -21.27
C ILE A 221 -5.38 12.32 -22.31
N ALA A 222 -5.71 12.88 -23.46
CA ALA A 222 -6.42 12.16 -24.52
C ALA A 222 -5.54 11.15 -25.28
N GLU A 223 -4.20 11.24 -25.15
CA GLU A 223 -3.25 10.33 -25.78
C GLU A 223 -3.03 9.06 -24.92
N GLU A 224 -2.56 7.96 -25.53
CA GLU A 224 -2.16 6.78 -24.77
C GLU A 224 -0.81 7.04 -24.08
N HIS A 225 -0.75 6.79 -22.78
CA HIS A 225 0.42 7.10 -21.97
C HIS A 225 1.21 5.86 -21.57
N PHE A 226 2.53 6.02 -21.51
CA PHE A 226 3.46 5.03 -20.99
C PHE A 226 3.79 5.28 -19.50
N ALA A 227 4.31 4.26 -18.81
CA ALA A 227 4.63 4.36 -17.38
C ALA A 227 5.73 5.40 -17.08
N ASP A 228 6.61 5.65 -18.05
CA ASP A 228 7.70 6.62 -17.99
C ASP A 228 7.28 8.05 -18.32
N GLU A 229 6.02 8.31 -18.67
CA GLU A 229 5.52 9.65 -18.95
C GLU A 229 5.06 10.39 -17.68
N PRO A 230 5.01 11.73 -17.65
CA PRO A 230 4.64 12.48 -16.46
C PRO A 230 3.25 12.19 -15.90
N LEU A 231 3.13 12.28 -14.57
CA LEU A 231 1.86 12.30 -13.85
C LEU A 231 1.45 13.74 -13.59
N ILE A 232 0.26 14.12 -14.03
CA ILE A 232 -0.32 15.42 -13.75
C ILE A 232 -1.20 15.29 -12.50
N ILE A 233 -0.86 16.04 -11.46
CA ILE A 233 -1.68 16.18 -10.25
C ILE A 233 -2.24 17.59 -10.23
N THR A 234 -3.56 17.71 -10.21
CA THR A 234 -4.26 18.99 -10.07
C THR A 234 -4.87 19.10 -8.69
N SER A 235 -5.02 20.30 -8.15
CA SER A 235 -5.80 20.53 -6.94
C SER A 235 -6.71 21.74 -7.04
N THR A 236 -7.75 21.73 -6.21
CA THR A 236 -8.64 22.88 -6.00
C THR A 236 -9.13 22.90 -4.55
N ASP A 237 -9.49 24.08 -4.08
CA ASP A 237 -10.22 24.31 -2.83
C ASP A 237 -11.73 24.47 -3.05
N LEU A 238 -12.19 24.47 -4.31
CA LEU A 238 -13.59 24.57 -4.70
C LEU A 238 -14.26 23.20 -4.79
N SER A 239 -15.59 23.18 -4.70
CA SER A 239 -16.37 21.99 -5.07
C SER A 239 -16.42 21.82 -6.59
N LEU A 240 -16.49 20.57 -7.08
CA LEU A 240 -16.64 20.26 -8.52
C LEU A 240 -17.75 21.09 -9.21
N ASP A 241 -18.88 21.30 -8.54
CA ASP A 241 -19.99 22.12 -9.06
C ASP A 241 -19.61 23.58 -9.33
N MET A 242 -18.72 24.15 -8.52
CA MET A 242 -18.22 25.52 -8.69
C MET A 242 -17.06 25.58 -9.68
N LEU A 243 -16.30 24.49 -9.79
CA LEU A 243 -15.19 24.38 -10.72
C LEU A 243 -15.69 24.35 -12.17
N ALA A 244 -16.84 23.73 -12.42
CA ALA A 244 -17.46 23.62 -13.75
C ALA A 244 -17.66 24.98 -14.46
N ASP A 245 -17.76 26.09 -13.72
CA ASP A 245 -17.89 27.44 -14.29
C ASP A 245 -16.53 28.05 -14.71
N SER A 246 -15.42 27.51 -14.23
CA SER A 246 -14.06 28.07 -14.39
C SER A 246 -13.18 27.29 -15.38
N ILE A 247 -13.53 26.04 -15.68
CA ILE A 247 -12.79 25.17 -16.59
C ILE A 247 -13.66 24.69 -17.74
N SER A 248 -13.03 24.26 -18.83
CA SER A 248 -13.75 23.67 -19.96
C SER A 248 -14.53 22.42 -19.53
N SER A 249 -15.70 22.18 -20.13
CA SER A 249 -16.56 21.05 -19.78
C SER A 249 -15.86 19.70 -19.94
N LYS A 250 -15.01 19.57 -20.97
CA LYS A 250 -14.23 18.36 -21.24
C LYS A 250 -13.23 18.07 -20.11
N LEU A 251 -12.54 19.11 -19.64
CA LEU A 251 -11.58 18.97 -18.54
C LEU A 251 -12.32 18.64 -17.24
N ASN A 252 -13.48 19.25 -17.01
CA ASN A 252 -14.32 18.94 -15.86
C ASN A 252 -14.79 17.47 -15.85
N ASP A 253 -15.15 16.93 -17.01
CA ASP A 253 -15.54 15.52 -17.13
C ASP A 253 -14.39 14.60 -16.73
N GLU A 254 -13.17 14.81 -17.25
CA GLU A 254 -11.98 14.01 -16.91
C GLU A 254 -11.58 14.12 -15.44
N ILE A 255 -11.67 15.33 -14.88
CA ILE A 255 -11.42 15.58 -13.46
C ILE A 255 -12.42 14.86 -12.58
N SER A 256 -13.70 14.85 -12.97
CA SER A 256 -14.75 14.23 -12.18
C SER A 256 -14.54 12.71 -12.03
N VAL A 257 -13.99 12.07 -13.06
CA VAL A 257 -13.65 10.64 -13.05
C VAL A 257 -12.44 10.38 -12.16
N ASN A 258 -11.43 11.25 -12.21
CA ASN A 258 -10.16 11.10 -11.49
C ASN A 258 -10.11 11.91 -10.18
N CYS A 259 -11.26 12.24 -9.59
CA CYS A 259 -11.34 13.07 -8.40
C CYS A 259 -11.11 12.27 -7.13
N PHE A 260 -10.19 12.77 -6.30
CA PHE A 260 -9.93 12.30 -4.96
C PHE A 260 -10.30 13.36 -3.93
N GLU A 261 -11.30 13.06 -3.11
CA GLU A 261 -11.72 13.92 -2.02
C GLU A 261 -10.82 13.74 -0.79
N VAL A 262 -9.86 14.65 -0.65
CA VAL A 262 -8.83 14.64 0.41
C VAL A 262 -9.46 14.74 1.80
N ASP A 263 -10.54 15.50 1.97
CA ASP A 263 -11.17 15.72 3.28
C ASP A 263 -11.97 14.51 3.79
N LYS A 264 -12.36 13.59 2.90
CA LYS A 264 -13.04 12.34 3.28
C LYS A 264 -12.06 11.21 3.58
N ALA A 265 -10.78 11.39 3.24
CA ALA A 265 -9.75 10.39 3.43
C ALA A 265 -9.27 10.33 4.90
N PRO A 266 -8.78 9.17 5.37
CA PRO A 266 -8.24 9.03 6.72
C PRO A 266 -7.03 9.96 6.95
N LEU A 267 -7.03 10.68 8.07
CA LEU A 267 -5.98 11.66 8.44
C LEU A 267 -4.60 11.05 8.72
N THR A 268 -4.49 9.72 8.78
CA THR A 268 -3.21 9.02 8.98
C THR A 268 -2.52 8.84 7.63
N THR A 269 -1.25 9.22 7.53
CA THR A 269 -0.41 9.06 6.32
C THR A 269 -0.41 7.63 5.77
N GLN A 270 -0.41 6.63 6.64
CA GLN A 270 -0.44 5.22 6.23
C GLN A 270 -1.79 4.83 5.60
N GLY A 271 -2.91 5.20 6.22
CA GLY A 271 -4.24 4.93 5.65
C GLY A 271 -4.49 5.70 4.35
N LEU A 272 -3.95 6.93 4.23
CA LEU A 272 -4.01 7.68 2.99
C LEU A 272 -3.22 6.98 1.87
N LYS A 273 -2.02 6.47 2.18
CA LYS A 273 -1.22 5.68 1.23
C LYS A 273 -1.98 4.46 0.72
N GLU A 274 -2.57 3.67 1.62
CA GLU A 274 -3.35 2.48 1.26
C GLU A 274 -4.55 2.83 0.36
N VAL A 275 -5.25 3.94 0.65
CA VAL A 275 -6.38 4.39 -0.19
C VAL A 275 -5.90 4.85 -1.57
N LEU A 276 -4.80 5.58 -1.65
CA LEU A 276 -4.26 6.04 -2.94
C LEU A 276 -3.78 4.87 -3.80
N GLU A 277 -3.17 3.86 -3.18
CA GLU A 277 -2.78 2.61 -3.87
C GLU A 277 -4.02 1.91 -4.46
N LEU A 278 -5.10 1.77 -3.69
CA LEU A 278 -6.35 1.14 -4.16
C LEU A 278 -7.08 1.90 -5.28
N PHE A 279 -6.99 3.24 -5.30
CA PHE A 279 -7.72 4.05 -6.26
C PHE A 279 -6.96 4.25 -7.58
N PHE A 280 -5.64 4.34 -7.53
CA PHE A 280 -4.84 4.83 -8.65
C PHE A 280 -3.80 3.84 -9.18
N MET A 281 -3.55 2.72 -8.50
CA MET A 281 -2.61 1.70 -8.98
C MET A 281 -3.37 0.50 -9.52
N LYS A 282 -2.92 -0.07 -10.65
CA LYS A 282 -3.42 -1.34 -11.15
C LYS A 282 -2.92 -2.48 -10.25
N ASP A 283 -3.79 -3.43 -9.95
CA ASP A 283 -3.37 -4.70 -9.37
C ASP A 283 -2.38 -5.37 -10.33
N SER A 284 -1.13 -5.53 -9.91
CA SER A 284 -0.13 -6.23 -10.70
C SER A 284 -0.60 -7.68 -10.89
N PRO A 285 -0.68 -8.21 -12.13
CA PRO A 285 -1.14 -9.57 -12.38
C PRO A 285 -0.02 -10.55 -12.02
N LEU A 286 0.20 -10.77 -10.73
CA LEU A 286 1.17 -11.76 -10.25
C LEU A 286 0.59 -12.78 -9.27
N ASP A 287 -0.72 -12.75 -8.98
CA ASP A 287 -1.39 -13.80 -8.21
C ASP A 287 -2.67 -14.28 -8.91
N ALA A 288 -2.52 -15.28 -9.78
CA ALA A 288 -3.56 -16.22 -10.20
C ALA A 288 -3.22 -17.63 -9.70
#